data_AF-A0A8H4SCW7-F1
#
_entry.id   AF-A0A8H4SCW7-F1
#
_cell.length_a   1.000
_cell.length_b   1.000
_cell.length_c   1.000
_cell.angle_alpha   90.00
_cell.angle_beta   90.00
_cell.angle_gamma   90.00
#
_symmetry.space_group_name_H-M   'P 1'
#
loop_
_entity.id
_entity.type
_entity.pdbx_description
1 polymer ?
#
loop_
_entity_poly.entity_id
_entity_poly.type
_entity_poly.pdbx_seq_one_letter_code
_entity_poly.pdbx_strand_id
1 'polypeptide(L)'
;MIDSGPPDNKKLRSLLPACYRTELDDLVPPSVGDITCVEKELDLQRLSHIFDWLWVAGRPMPPRPLHYQLLLNREIFVTERMDMHLVWTTGRIFLKPIPRFLLEPCFWKTYLSCDKTCKSMQGCSKECKSQSLRKRAIGFLFSYTALILHESDYYIARDKHLLPSGGLNKIYYFSRRPLLRGYMANWNQYGTFFQDNFGWLASATVYVAIVLAAMQVDLATKALANNDTFQSASHRFTVFSILGPLAASGLIILFFCYFFVDNWVVTLAYRKRRLRSIQDRLLPRQEEL
;
A
#
# COMPACT_ATOMS: atom_id res chain seq x y z
N MET A 1 13.24 3.97 39.23
CA MET A 1 14.19 2.83 39.31
C MET A 1 13.85 1.85 38.20
N ILE A 2 14.61 1.87 37.10
CA ILE A 2 14.47 0.89 36.02
C ILE A 2 15.60 -0.10 36.25
N ASP A 3 15.21 -1.31 36.65
CA ASP A 3 16.09 -2.45 36.88
C ASP A 3 17.03 -2.68 35.69
N SER A 4 18.33 -2.54 35.94
CA SER A 4 19.43 -2.68 34.98
C SER A 4 20.12 -4.03 35.17
N GLY A 5 19.35 -5.11 35.27
CA GLY A 5 19.84 -6.47 35.09
C GLY A 5 20.05 -6.79 33.60
N PRO A 6 20.98 -7.70 33.25
CA PRO A 6 21.06 -8.23 31.89
C PRO A 6 19.68 -8.81 31.49
N PRO A 7 19.25 -8.63 30.23
CA PRO A 7 17.95 -9.13 29.80
C PRO A 7 17.87 -10.63 30.07
N ASP A 8 16.83 -11.07 30.79
CA ASP A 8 16.63 -12.49 31.07
C ASP A 8 16.49 -13.25 29.74
N ASN A 9 17.53 -14.02 29.40
CA ASN A 9 17.59 -14.80 28.18
C ASN A 9 16.42 -15.78 28.06
N LYS A 10 15.89 -16.26 29.20
CA LYS A 10 14.71 -17.13 29.23
C LYS A 10 13.46 -16.37 28.75
N LYS A 11 13.29 -15.12 29.20
CA LYS A 11 12.23 -14.23 28.73
C LYS A 11 12.37 -13.94 27.24
N LEU A 12 13.57 -13.65 26.73
CA LEU A 12 13.78 -13.42 25.29
C LEU A 12 13.46 -14.65 24.44
N ARG A 13 13.86 -15.86 24.87
CA ARG A 13 13.52 -17.12 24.16
C ARG A 13 12.01 -17.34 24.08
N SER A 14 11.27 -17.02 25.14
CA SER A 14 9.81 -17.19 25.17
C SER A 14 9.03 -16.29 24.20
N LEU A 15 9.68 -15.26 23.66
CA LEU A 15 9.08 -14.32 22.72
C LEU A 15 9.28 -14.72 21.25
N LEU A 16 10.28 -15.58 20.99
CA LEU A 16 10.61 -16.06 19.66
C LEU A 16 9.67 -17.22 19.27
N PRO A 17 9.45 -17.45 17.96
CA PRO A 17 8.68 -18.59 17.50
C PRO A 17 9.36 -19.92 17.90
N ALA A 18 8.60 -21.02 17.86
CA ALA A 18 9.13 -22.34 18.23
C ALA A 18 10.28 -22.79 17.31
N CYS A 19 10.18 -22.51 16.01
CA CYS A 19 11.22 -22.77 15.02
C CYS A 19 11.05 -21.84 13.82
N TYR A 20 12.11 -21.75 13.01
CA TYR A 20 12.07 -21.12 11.69
C TYR A 20 12.70 -22.05 10.65
N ARG A 21 12.32 -21.88 9.39
CA ARG A 21 12.95 -22.60 8.27
C ARG A 21 14.21 -21.88 7.83
N THR A 22 15.29 -22.60 7.56
CA THR A 22 16.50 -22.04 6.92
C THR A 22 16.30 -21.92 5.40
N GLU A 23 17.32 -21.48 4.67
CA GLU A 23 17.31 -21.48 3.19
C GLU A 23 17.47 -22.88 2.59
N LEU A 24 17.90 -23.86 3.41
CA LEU A 24 18.00 -25.27 3.05
C LEU A 24 16.74 -26.06 3.44
N ASP A 25 15.66 -25.36 3.80
CA ASP A 25 14.41 -25.92 4.33
C ASP A 25 14.53 -26.71 5.66
N ASP A 26 15.65 -26.58 6.37
CA ASP A 26 15.83 -27.16 7.71
C ASP A 26 15.02 -26.38 8.77
N LEU A 27 14.47 -27.10 9.76
CA LEU A 27 13.79 -26.50 10.91
C LEU A 27 14.77 -26.31 12.07
N VAL A 28 15.04 -25.06 12.44
CA VAL A 28 16.01 -24.72 13.49
C VAL A 28 15.31 -23.95 14.62
N PRO A 29 15.55 -24.32 15.90
CA PRO A 29 15.06 -23.53 17.02
C PRO A 29 15.88 -22.22 17.14
N PRO A 30 15.23 -21.08 17.38
CA PRO A 30 15.94 -19.82 17.48
C PRO A 30 16.84 -19.77 18.73
N SER A 31 18.07 -19.31 18.54
CA SER A 31 19.03 -19.12 19.62
C SER A 31 19.12 -17.65 20.02
N VAL A 32 19.42 -17.38 21.30
CA VAL A 32 19.55 -15.99 21.78
C VAL A 32 20.86 -15.41 21.29
N GLY A 33 20.78 -14.28 20.58
CA GLY A 33 21.94 -13.64 19.94
C GLY A 33 22.06 -13.95 18.44
N ASP A 34 21.30 -14.92 17.93
CA ASP A 34 21.14 -15.12 16.50
C ASP A 34 20.00 -14.24 15.97
N ILE A 35 20.33 -13.40 15.00
CA ILE A 35 19.38 -12.46 14.38
C ILE A 35 18.69 -13.06 13.15
N THR A 36 19.12 -14.22 12.64
CA THR A 36 18.60 -14.81 11.39
C THR A 36 17.09 -15.09 11.46
N CYS A 37 16.60 -15.58 12.59
CA CYS A 37 15.17 -15.76 12.83
C CYS A 37 14.41 -14.43 12.72
N VAL A 38 14.96 -13.34 13.28
CA VAL A 38 14.35 -12.01 13.26
C VAL A 38 14.41 -11.40 11.86
N GLU A 39 15.52 -11.62 11.15
CA GLU A 39 15.69 -11.19 9.75
C GLU A 39 14.65 -11.84 8.85
N LYS A 40 14.45 -13.15 8.98
CA LYS A 40 13.46 -13.90 8.20
C LYS A 40 12.03 -13.50 8.53
N GLU A 41 11.74 -13.30 9.81
CA GLU A 41 10.42 -12.92 10.30
C GLU A 41 9.98 -11.52 9.83
N LEU A 42 10.93 -10.60 9.71
CA LEU A 42 10.71 -9.26 9.17
C LEU A 42 11.05 -9.18 7.68
N ASP A 43 11.14 -10.31 6.96
CA ASP A 43 11.68 -10.29 5.61
C ASP A 43 10.78 -9.61 4.54
N LEU A 44 11.38 -8.83 3.64
CA LEU A 44 10.76 -7.98 2.62
C LEU A 44 11.50 -8.08 1.28
N GLN A 45 12.44 -9.03 1.10
CA GLN A 45 13.25 -9.09 -0.13
C GLN A 45 12.38 -9.07 -1.39
N ARG A 46 11.31 -9.86 -1.43
CA ARG A 46 10.37 -9.89 -2.56
C ARG A 46 9.68 -8.55 -2.79
N LEU A 47 9.29 -7.87 -1.71
CA LEU A 47 8.66 -6.56 -1.80
C LEU A 47 9.63 -5.48 -2.26
N SER A 48 10.90 -5.53 -1.83
CA SER A 48 11.89 -4.51 -2.21
C SER A 48 12.16 -4.47 -3.71
N HIS A 49 12.09 -5.60 -4.42
CA HIS A 49 12.25 -5.65 -5.88
C HIS A 49 11.09 -4.96 -6.62
N ILE A 50 9.89 -4.97 -6.03
CA ILE A 50 8.67 -4.40 -6.65
C ILE A 50 8.39 -2.99 -6.09
N PHE A 51 9.02 -2.61 -4.99
CA PHE A 51 8.77 -1.33 -4.31
C PHE A 51 8.95 -0.12 -5.23
N ASP A 52 9.93 -0.17 -6.14
CA ASP A 52 10.16 0.89 -7.12
C ASP A 52 9.14 0.93 -8.26
N TRP A 53 8.30 -0.10 -8.39
CA TRP A 53 7.16 -0.17 -9.31
C TRP A 53 5.82 0.08 -8.62
N LEU A 54 5.76 0.02 -7.28
CA LEU A 54 4.53 0.17 -6.52
C LEU A 54 3.85 1.54 -6.69
N TRP A 55 4.60 2.57 -7.10
CA TRP A 55 4.02 3.89 -7.41
C TRP A 55 3.05 3.84 -8.59
N VAL A 56 3.19 2.86 -9.50
CA VAL A 56 2.24 2.62 -10.60
C VAL A 56 0.91 2.10 -10.05
N ALA A 57 0.95 1.31 -8.98
CA ALA A 57 -0.23 0.73 -8.35
C ALA A 57 -0.99 1.75 -7.45
N GLY A 58 -0.36 2.87 -7.09
CA GLY A 58 -1.03 3.96 -6.38
C GLY A 58 -0.09 4.81 -5.52
N ARG A 59 -0.67 5.84 -4.90
CA ARG A 59 0.05 6.71 -3.96
C ARG A 59 0.28 5.96 -2.63
N PRO A 60 1.44 6.15 -1.98
CA PRO A 60 1.69 5.58 -0.66
C PRO A 60 0.79 6.27 0.38
N MET A 61 -0.34 5.63 0.65
CA MET A 61 -1.32 6.06 1.65
C MET A 61 -1.26 5.13 2.86
N PRO A 62 -1.52 5.62 4.08
CA PRO A 62 -1.72 4.73 5.22
C PRO A 62 -2.89 3.78 4.92
N PRO A 63 -2.85 2.53 5.42
CA PRO A 63 -3.91 1.57 5.18
C PRO A 63 -5.24 2.05 5.79
N ARG A 64 -6.36 1.68 5.16
CA ARG A 64 -7.69 1.97 5.68
C ARG A 64 -7.94 1.15 6.96
N PRO A 65 -8.63 1.71 7.97
CA PRO A 65 -8.96 1.00 9.22
C PRO A 65 -9.72 -0.32 9.00
N LEU A 66 -9.65 -1.23 9.98
CA LEU A 66 -10.18 -2.59 9.86
C LEU A 66 -11.68 -2.64 9.60
N HIS A 67 -12.48 -1.87 10.32
CA HIS A 67 -13.93 -1.79 10.11
C HIS A 67 -14.26 -1.37 8.67
N TYR A 68 -13.46 -0.46 8.11
CA TYR A 68 -13.63 0.00 6.74
C TYR A 68 -13.24 -1.08 5.73
N GLN A 69 -12.25 -1.93 6.02
CA GLN A 69 -11.95 -3.09 5.16
C GLN A 69 -13.15 -4.04 5.09
N LEU A 70 -13.86 -4.26 6.20
CA LEU A 70 -15.08 -5.07 6.23
C LEU A 70 -16.22 -4.42 5.43
N LEU A 71 -16.37 -3.08 5.51
CA LEU A 71 -17.33 -2.33 4.68
C LEU A 71 -17.03 -2.44 3.18
N LEU A 72 -15.76 -2.58 2.80
CA LEU A 72 -15.35 -2.87 1.41
C LEU A 72 -15.56 -4.34 1.01
N ASN A 73 -16.27 -5.12 1.82
CA ASN A 73 -16.48 -6.55 1.64
C ASN A 73 -15.16 -7.34 1.52
N ARG A 74 -14.14 -6.95 2.30
CA ARG A 74 -12.86 -7.67 2.39
C ARG A 74 -12.79 -8.46 3.68
N GLU A 75 -12.71 -9.78 3.54
CA GLU A 75 -12.44 -10.67 4.65
C GLU A 75 -10.97 -10.59 5.08
N ILE A 76 -10.73 -10.62 6.39
CA ILE A 76 -9.38 -10.55 6.97
C ILE A 76 -8.80 -11.97 7.08
N PHE A 77 -7.71 -12.24 6.36
CA PHE A 77 -6.95 -13.49 6.42
C PHE A 77 -5.61 -13.29 7.12
N VAL A 78 -5.28 -14.19 8.04
CA VAL A 78 -4.01 -14.19 8.76
C VAL A 78 -2.89 -14.76 7.87
N THR A 79 -1.73 -14.10 7.84
CA THR A 79 -0.51 -14.57 7.16
C THR A 79 0.70 -14.39 8.05
N GLU A 80 1.65 -15.31 8.09
CA GLU A 80 2.92 -15.07 8.81
C GLU A 80 3.98 -14.40 7.95
N ARG A 81 3.70 -14.17 6.66
CA ARG A 81 4.67 -13.54 5.77
C ARG A 81 4.57 -12.02 5.80
N MET A 82 5.70 -11.34 6.00
CA MET A 82 5.72 -9.88 6.07
C MET A 82 5.49 -9.22 4.70
N ASP A 83 5.94 -9.85 3.60
CA ASP A 83 5.68 -9.39 2.22
C ASP A 83 4.20 -9.48 1.80
N MET A 84 3.36 -10.21 2.55
CA MET A 84 1.92 -10.30 2.32
C MET A 84 1.09 -9.38 3.21
N HIS A 85 1.70 -8.72 4.21
CA HIS A 85 0.97 -7.82 5.08
C HIS A 85 0.41 -6.63 4.28
N LEU A 86 -0.90 -6.40 4.37
CA LEU A 86 -1.68 -5.43 3.59
C LEU A 86 -1.84 -5.76 2.10
N VAL A 87 -1.45 -6.94 1.63
CA VAL A 87 -1.80 -7.34 0.26
C VAL A 87 -3.29 -7.69 0.24
N TRP A 88 -4.04 -7.12 -0.70
CA TRP A 88 -5.46 -7.43 -0.90
C TRP A 88 -5.70 -8.01 -2.28
N THR A 89 -6.70 -8.88 -2.37
CA THR A 89 -7.25 -9.40 -3.63
C THR A 89 -8.77 -9.19 -3.62
N THR A 90 -9.49 -9.76 -4.58
CA THR A 90 -10.95 -9.71 -4.60
C THR A 90 -11.53 -10.37 -3.34
N GLY A 91 -12.21 -9.57 -2.51
CA GLY A 91 -12.92 -10.05 -1.33
C GLY A 91 -12.05 -10.40 -0.10
N ARG A 92 -10.73 -10.22 -0.14
CA ARG A 92 -9.85 -10.58 1.00
C ARG A 92 -8.63 -9.69 1.14
N ILE A 93 -8.19 -9.50 2.38
CA ILE A 93 -6.96 -8.80 2.76
C ILE A 93 -6.12 -9.69 3.68
N PHE A 94 -4.82 -9.77 3.39
CA PHE A 94 -3.87 -10.55 4.19
C PHE A 94 -3.22 -9.65 5.24
N LEU A 95 -3.33 -10.03 6.51
CA LEU A 95 -2.75 -9.30 7.64
C LEU A 95 -1.86 -10.22 8.46
N LYS A 96 -0.59 -9.83 8.60
CA LYS A 96 0.32 -10.46 9.55
C LYS A 96 0.07 -10.04 10.99
N PRO A 97 -0.21 -10.96 11.94
CA PRO A 97 -0.35 -10.64 13.36
C PRO A 97 0.89 -9.99 13.93
N ILE A 98 0.76 -9.15 14.95
CA ILE A 98 1.92 -8.51 15.57
C ILE A 98 2.71 -9.54 16.38
N PRO A 99 3.98 -9.81 16.03
CA PRO A 99 4.81 -10.70 16.84
C PRO A 99 5.03 -10.13 18.24
N ARG A 100 4.92 -10.98 19.27
CA ARG A 100 5.00 -10.57 20.68
C ARG A 100 6.29 -9.85 21.02
N PHE A 101 7.40 -10.27 20.42
CA PHE A 101 8.72 -9.67 20.63
C PHE A 101 8.78 -8.19 20.21
N LEU A 102 7.99 -7.75 19.22
CA LEU A 102 7.98 -6.33 18.79
C LEU A 102 7.37 -5.41 19.83
N LEU A 103 6.56 -5.93 20.76
CA LEU A 103 5.94 -5.14 21.82
C LEU A 103 6.79 -5.09 23.10
N GLU A 104 7.92 -5.79 23.15
CA GLU A 104 8.79 -5.89 24.33
C GLU A 104 10.03 -4.99 24.21
N PRO A 105 10.19 -3.94 25.04
CA PRO A 105 11.31 -3.01 24.92
C PRO A 105 12.70 -3.64 25.05
N CYS A 106 12.83 -4.71 25.86
CA CYS A 106 14.08 -5.44 26.03
C CYS A 106 14.56 -6.05 24.70
N PHE A 107 13.63 -6.57 23.89
CA PHE A 107 13.95 -7.14 22.58
C PHE A 107 14.55 -6.08 21.63
N TRP A 108 14.00 -4.86 21.63
CA TRP A 108 14.53 -3.77 20.82
C TRP A 108 15.95 -3.39 21.21
N LYS A 109 16.28 -3.41 22.51
CA LYS A 109 17.63 -3.14 23.00
C LYS A 109 18.63 -4.20 22.54
N THR A 110 18.22 -5.46 22.50
CA THR A 110 19.09 -6.59 22.16
C THR A 110 19.27 -6.78 20.65
N TYR A 111 18.20 -6.71 19.85
CA TYR A 111 18.24 -7.10 18.43
C TYR A 111 18.11 -5.92 17.45
N LEU A 112 17.55 -4.77 17.87
CA LEU A 112 17.20 -3.65 16.98
C LEU A 112 17.97 -2.35 17.31
N SER A 113 18.85 -2.37 18.30
CA SER A 113 19.76 -1.27 18.59
C SER A 113 21.08 -1.49 17.88
N CYS A 114 21.59 -0.42 17.28
CA CYS A 114 22.94 -0.40 16.74
C CYS A 114 23.94 -0.24 17.90
N ASP A 115 25.03 -1.02 17.90
CA ASP A 115 26.11 -0.80 18.86
C ASP A 115 26.84 0.51 18.54
N LYS A 116 27.34 1.21 19.57
CA LYS A 116 28.03 2.50 19.42
C LYS A 116 29.30 2.38 18.56
N THR A 117 29.89 1.18 18.53
CA THR A 117 31.04 0.79 17.69
C THR A 117 30.74 0.82 16.18
N CYS A 118 29.48 0.72 15.76
CA CYS A 118 29.11 0.82 14.35
C CYS A 118 29.20 2.24 13.80
N LYS A 119 29.26 3.27 14.66
CA LYS A 119 29.40 4.68 14.23
C LYS A 119 30.86 5.13 14.07
N SER A 120 31.84 4.37 14.58
CA SER A 120 33.24 4.80 14.65
C SER A 120 34.10 4.43 13.44
N MET A 121 33.58 3.67 12.46
CA MET A 121 34.26 3.49 11.17
C MET A 121 33.77 4.56 10.18
N GLN A 122 34.42 5.71 10.20
CA GLN A 122 34.34 6.73 9.15
C GLN A 122 34.68 6.08 7.80
N GLY A 123 33.64 5.69 7.04
CA GLY A 123 33.79 5.09 5.71
C GLY A 123 32.70 4.09 5.29
N CYS A 124 31.83 3.62 6.19
CA CYS A 124 30.73 2.74 5.76
C CYS A 124 29.45 3.55 5.48
N SER A 125 29.20 3.87 4.20
CA SER A 125 27.90 4.34 3.72
C SER A 125 26.80 3.25 3.77
N LYS A 126 27.12 2.04 4.25
CA LYS A 126 26.19 0.91 4.37
C LYS A 126 25.45 0.99 5.70
N GLU A 127 24.13 1.08 5.60
CA GLU A 127 23.21 1.03 6.74
C GLU A 127 23.44 -0.23 7.59
N CYS A 128 23.57 -0.07 8.91
CA CYS A 128 23.73 -1.19 9.84
C CYS A 128 22.52 -2.14 9.75
N LYS A 129 22.75 -3.46 9.72
CA LYS A 129 21.68 -4.46 9.63
C LYS A 129 20.61 -4.29 10.73
N SER A 130 21.01 -4.03 11.97
CA SER A 130 20.07 -3.79 13.07
C SER A 130 19.23 -2.53 12.85
N GLN A 131 19.79 -1.51 12.19
CA GLN A 131 19.07 -0.28 11.84
C GLN A 131 18.03 -0.53 10.74
N SER A 132 18.35 -1.33 9.71
CA SER A 132 17.39 -1.67 8.66
C SER A 132 16.25 -2.52 9.21
N LEU A 133 16.53 -3.50 10.08
CA LEU A 133 15.51 -4.28 10.80
C LEU A 133 14.63 -3.41 11.68
N ARG A 134 15.23 -2.45 12.39
CA ARG A 134 14.49 -1.47 13.18
C ARG A 134 13.53 -0.65 12.32
N LYS A 135 13.96 -0.17 11.15
CA LYS A 135 13.09 0.58 10.23
C LYS A 135 11.92 -0.29 9.75
N ARG A 136 12.16 -1.55 9.42
CA ARG A 136 11.13 -2.52 9.00
C ARG A 136 10.11 -2.77 10.11
N ALA A 137 10.58 -3.03 11.33
CA ALA A 137 9.73 -3.22 12.51
C ALA A 137 8.87 -1.97 12.82
N ILE A 138 9.45 -0.77 12.73
CA ILE A 138 8.71 0.49 12.94
C ILE A 138 7.65 0.68 11.85
N GLY A 139 7.99 0.44 10.59
CA GLY A 139 7.03 0.54 9.47
C GLY A 139 5.87 -0.44 9.60
N PHE A 140 6.15 -1.67 10.05
CA PHE A 140 5.14 -2.68 10.33
C PHE A 140 4.25 -2.30 11.54
N LEU A 141 4.81 -1.72 12.60
CA LEU A 141 3.97 -1.22 13.70
C LEU A 141 3.15 0.00 13.28
N PHE A 142 3.68 0.82 12.38
CA PHE A 142 2.96 1.98 11.84
C PHE A 142 1.69 1.57 11.09
N SER A 143 1.71 0.51 10.26
CA SER A 143 0.50 0.05 9.59
C SER A 143 -0.62 -0.29 10.57
N TYR A 144 -0.28 -0.92 11.70
CA TYR A 144 -1.25 -1.23 12.76
C TYR A 144 -1.83 0.00 13.46
N THR A 145 -1.07 1.08 13.58
CA THR A 145 -1.63 2.36 14.10
C THR A 145 -2.67 2.98 13.16
N ALA A 146 -2.59 2.68 11.85
CA ALA A 146 -3.58 3.12 10.87
C ALA A 146 -4.76 2.13 10.72
N LEU A 147 -4.50 0.83 10.91
CA LEU A 147 -5.54 -0.21 10.90
C LEU A 147 -6.46 -0.13 12.13
N ILE A 148 -5.89 0.17 13.31
CA ILE A 148 -6.62 0.24 14.59
C ILE A 148 -6.77 1.70 14.99
N LEU A 149 -7.72 2.38 14.35
CA LEU A 149 -7.99 3.79 14.61
C LEU A 149 -9.06 3.96 15.70
N HIS A 150 -10.09 3.12 15.67
CA HIS A 150 -11.22 3.16 16.59
C HIS A 150 -11.25 1.96 17.54
N GLU A 151 -12.07 2.05 18.59
CA GLU A 151 -12.27 0.95 19.53
C GLU A 151 -12.93 -0.27 18.86
N SER A 152 -13.80 -0.05 17.87
CA SER A 152 -14.37 -1.12 17.04
C SER A 152 -13.28 -1.89 16.28
N ASP A 153 -12.29 -1.19 15.71
CA ASP A 153 -11.15 -1.81 15.02
C ASP A 153 -10.33 -2.67 15.98
N TYR A 154 -10.20 -2.25 17.24
CA TYR A 154 -9.52 -3.03 18.26
C TYR A 154 -10.25 -4.35 18.54
N TYR A 155 -11.57 -4.32 18.69
CA TYR A 155 -12.35 -5.54 18.88
C TYR A 155 -12.25 -6.48 17.68
N ILE A 156 -12.28 -5.96 16.45
CA ILE A 156 -12.06 -6.73 15.22
C ILE A 156 -10.66 -7.35 15.22
N ALA A 157 -9.62 -6.57 15.55
CA ALA A 157 -8.24 -7.07 15.60
C ALA A 157 -8.06 -8.17 16.65
N ARG A 158 -8.76 -8.06 17.79
CA ARG A 158 -8.77 -9.05 18.86
C ARG A 158 -9.49 -10.34 18.43
N ASP A 159 -10.66 -10.20 17.82
CA ASP A 159 -11.46 -11.31 17.26
C ASP A 159 -10.66 -12.10 16.22
N LYS A 160 -9.92 -11.40 15.37
CA LYS A 160 -9.05 -12.00 14.34
C LYS A 160 -7.66 -12.39 14.85
N HIS A 161 -7.41 -12.35 16.16
CA HIS A 161 -6.12 -12.70 16.78
C HIS A 161 -4.90 -11.97 16.19
N LEU A 162 -5.08 -10.76 15.67
CA LEU A 162 -4.00 -9.95 15.09
C LEU A 162 -3.11 -9.33 16.17
N LEU A 163 -3.61 -9.23 17.40
CA LEU A 163 -2.93 -8.63 18.54
C LEU A 163 -2.68 -9.67 19.64
N PRO A 164 -1.51 -9.68 20.27
CA PRO A 164 -1.30 -10.47 21.47
C PRO A 164 -2.08 -9.89 22.66
N SER A 165 -2.45 -10.76 23.61
CA SER A 165 -3.22 -10.40 24.81
C SER A 165 -2.60 -9.21 25.56
N GLY A 166 -3.37 -8.13 25.75
CA GLY A 166 -2.91 -6.89 26.42
C GLY A 166 -2.08 -5.94 25.53
N GLY A 167 -2.06 -6.15 24.21
CA GLY A 167 -1.26 -5.38 23.26
C GLY A 167 -1.70 -3.92 23.06
N LEU A 168 -2.97 -3.58 23.32
CA LEU A 168 -3.53 -2.25 23.02
C LEU A 168 -2.74 -1.11 23.70
N ASN A 169 -2.50 -1.23 25.01
CA ASN A 169 -1.75 -0.23 25.78
C ASN A 169 -0.32 -0.08 25.27
N LYS A 170 0.29 -1.16 24.77
CA LYS A 170 1.64 -1.16 24.22
C LYS A 170 1.68 -0.50 22.84
N ILE A 171 0.67 -0.71 22.00
CA ILE A 171 0.55 -0.05 20.68
C ILE A 171 0.30 1.44 20.84
N TYR A 172 -0.59 1.86 21.75
CA TYR A 172 -0.79 3.29 22.03
C TYR A 172 0.50 3.95 22.52
N TYR A 173 1.23 3.31 23.43
CA TYR A 173 2.53 3.80 23.89
C TYR A 173 3.53 3.93 22.74
N PHE A 174 3.54 2.98 21.81
CA PHE A 174 4.41 3.02 20.64
C PHE A 174 3.98 4.12 19.64
N SER A 175 2.68 4.21 19.35
CA SER A 175 2.04 5.22 18.50
C SER A 175 2.28 6.65 18.96
N ARG A 176 2.37 6.87 20.28
CA ARG A 176 2.63 8.18 20.88
C ARG A 176 4.08 8.64 20.71
N ARG A 177 4.99 7.79 20.22
CA ARG A 177 6.34 8.21 19.88
C ARG A 177 6.31 9.11 18.63
N PRO A 178 7.04 10.24 18.63
CA PRO A 178 7.01 11.22 17.54
C PRO A 178 7.45 10.67 16.16
N LEU A 179 7.97 9.45 16.10
CA LEU A 179 8.36 8.76 14.86
C LEU A 179 7.17 8.41 13.95
N LEU A 180 5.96 8.26 14.50
CA LEU A 180 4.79 7.75 13.76
C LEU A 180 3.85 8.89 13.29
N ARG A 181 3.95 10.08 13.91
CA ARG A 181 3.08 11.24 13.65
C ARG A 181 3.24 11.85 12.24
N GLY A 182 4.37 11.62 11.57
CA GLY A 182 4.66 12.19 10.25
C GLY A 182 3.95 11.50 9.08
N TYR A 183 3.37 10.32 9.28
CA TYR A 183 2.84 9.48 8.20
C TYR A 183 1.36 9.73 7.84
N MET A 184 0.62 10.52 8.63
CA MET A 184 -0.79 10.81 8.36
C MET A 184 -0.92 12.05 7.45
N ALA A 185 -1.30 11.87 6.19
CA ALA A 185 -1.67 12.97 5.32
C ALA A 185 -2.78 12.56 4.34
N ASN A 186 -3.93 13.24 4.49
CA ASN A 186 -5.16 13.36 3.71
C ASN A 186 -5.44 12.48 2.47
N TRP A 187 -6.70 12.05 2.44
CA TRP A 187 -7.36 11.15 1.50
C TRP A 187 -8.08 11.90 0.40
N ASN A 188 -7.88 11.53 -0.87
CA ASN A 188 -8.82 11.80 -1.95
C ASN A 188 -9.17 10.49 -2.67
N GLN A 189 -10.46 10.23 -2.80
CA GLN A 189 -11.07 8.98 -3.25
C GLN A 189 -11.25 8.99 -4.78
N TYR A 190 -10.23 8.53 -5.51
CA TYR A 190 -10.26 8.49 -6.98
C TYR A 190 -11.06 7.30 -7.55
N GLY A 191 -11.25 6.24 -6.75
CA GLY A 191 -11.86 4.99 -7.19
C GLY A 191 -13.38 5.05 -7.44
N THR A 192 -14.12 5.92 -6.76
CA THR A 192 -15.56 6.09 -6.99
C THR A 192 -15.87 6.90 -8.24
N PHE A 193 -14.97 7.82 -8.63
CA PHE A 193 -15.13 8.61 -9.84
C PHE A 193 -15.10 7.76 -11.13
N PHE A 194 -14.30 6.69 -11.16
CA PHE A 194 -14.18 5.85 -12.35
C PHE A 194 -15.37 4.93 -12.60
N GLN A 195 -16.07 4.49 -11.56
CA GLN A 195 -17.26 3.63 -11.73
C GLN A 195 -18.47 4.41 -12.23
N ASP A 196 -18.65 5.67 -11.82
CA ASP A 196 -19.79 6.49 -12.24
C ASP A 196 -19.67 7.01 -13.69
N ASN A 197 -18.45 7.28 -14.17
CA ASN A 197 -18.22 7.82 -15.51
C ASN A 197 -18.23 6.75 -16.62
N PHE A 198 -17.98 5.47 -16.30
CA PHE A 198 -17.94 4.40 -17.30
C PHE A 198 -19.32 4.08 -17.88
N GLY A 199 -20.38 4.22 -17.06
CA GLY A 199 -21.76 3.99 -17.49
C GLY A 199 -22.22 5.01 -18.54
N TRP A 200 -21.82 6.27 -18.40
CA TRP A 200 -22.15 7.32 -19.38
C TRP A 200 -21.44 7.08 -20.72
N LEU A 201 -20.17 6.68 -20.70
CA LEU A 201 -19.39 6.42 -21.91
C LEU A 201 -19.99 5.25 -22.73
N ALA A 202 -20.33 4.15 -22.05
CA ALA A 202 -20.94 2.98 -22.68
C ALA A 202 -22.31 3.29 -23.30
N SER A 203 -23.14 4.08 -22.60
CA SER A 203 -24.45 4.52 -23.11
C SER A 203 -24.33 5.39 -24.37
N ALA A 204 -23.38 6.32 -24.39
CA ALA A 204 -23.12 7.16 -25.56
C ALA A 204 -22.65 6.33 -26.77
N THR A 205 -21.78 5.34 -26.56
CA THR A 205 -21.33 4.44 -27.64
C THR A 205 -22.47 3.60 -28.20
N VAL A 206 -23.34 3.05 -27.35
CA VAL A 206 -24.52 2.26 -27.78
C VAL A 206 -25.50 3.14 -28.56
N TYR A 207 -25.78 4.35 -28.10
CA TYR A 207 -26.66 5.29 -28.81
C TYR A 207 -26.16 5.60 -30.23
N VAL A 208 -24.86 5.90 -30.38
CA VAL A 208 -24.26 6.16 -31.69
C VAL A 208 -24.33 4.93 -32.60
N ALA A 209 -24.09 3.73 -32.07
CA ALA A 209 -24.21 2.49 -32.84
C ALA A 209 -25.64 2.24 -33.34
N ILE A 210 -26.65 2.55 -32.52
CA ILE A 210 -28.07 2.43 -32.90
C ILE A 210 -28.42 3.43 -34.00
N VAL A 211 -27.99 4.69 -33.90
CA VAL A 211 -28.22 5.72 -34.92
C VAL A 211 -27.55 5.34 -36.25
N LEU A 212 -26.33 4.81 -36.19
CA LEU A 212 -25.63 4.28 -37.36
C LEU A 212 -26.35 3.08 -38.00
N ALA A 213 -26.89 2.18 -37.19
CA ALA A 213 -27.64 1.02 -37.68
C ALA A 213 -28.96 1.44 -38.35
N ALA A 214 -29.68 2.41 -37.78
CA ALA A 214 -30.90 2.95 -38.37
C ALA A 214 -30.65 3.60 -39.75
N MET A 215 -29.52 4.29 -39.89
CA MET A 215 -29.13 4.91 -41.15
C MET A 215 -28.79 3.89 -42.26
N GLN A 216 -28.16 2.76 -41.90
CA GLN A 216 -27.87 1.69 -42.86
C GLN A 216 -29.16 1.07 -43.44
N VAL A 217 -30.25 1.07 -42.66
CA VAL A 217 -31.57 0.58 -43.09
C VAL A 217 -32.25 1.57 -44.05
N ASP A 218 -32.10 2.88 -43.85
CA ASP A 218 -32.70 3.92 -44.71
C ASP A 218 -32.02 4.07 -46.09
N LEU A 219 -30.71 3.86 -46.18
CA LEU A 219 -29.96 3.88 -47.45
C LEU A 219 -30.33 2.73 -48.40
N ALA A 220 -30.90 1.63 -47.88
CA ALA A 220 -31.31 0.47 -48.66
C ALA A 220 -32.69 0.65 -49.34
N THR A 221 -33.46 1.66 -48.95
CA THR A 221 -34.81 1.92 -49.49
C THR A 221 -34.76 2.68 -50.82
N LYS A 222 -35.18 2.00 -51.91
CA LYS A 222 -35.13 2.50 -53.30
C LYS A 222 -35.92 3.81 -53.57
N ALA A 223 -36.80 4.24 -52.67
CA ALA A 223 -37.62 5.44 -52.82
C ALA A 223 -36.86 6.77 -52.62
N LEU A 224 -35.74 6.77 -51.88
CA LEU A 224 -34.96 7.99 -51.58
C LEU A 224 -33.56 8.01 -52.21
N ALA A 225 -33.16 6.95 -52.90
CA ALA A 225 -31.84 6.81 -53.51
C ALA A 225 -31.58 7.79 -54.67
N ASN A 226 -32.63 8.37 -55.27
CA ASN A 226 -32.53 9.18 -56.50
C ASN A 226 -32.54 10.71 -56.27
N ASN A 227 -32.45 11.19 -55.03
CA ASN A 227 -32.50 12.63 -54.72
C ASN A 227 -31.13 13.14 -54.22
N ASP A 228 -30.50 14.04 -54.98
CA ASP A 228 -29.13 14.54 -54.74
C ASP A 228 -29.00 15.27 -53.40
N THR A 229 -30.05 15.95 -52.96
CA THR A 229 -30.08 16.62 -51.65
C THR A 229 -30.01 15.60 -50.50
N PHE A 230 -30.69 14.45 -50.66
CA PHE A 230 -30.68 13.37 -49.69
C PHE A 230 -29.33 12.63 -49.67
N GLN A 231 -28.74 12.36 -50.83
CA GLN A 231 -27.42 11.74 -50.91
C GLN A 231 -26.32 12.63 -50.28
N SER A 232 -26.35 13.94 -50.52
CA SER A 232 -25.36 14.87 -49.93
C SER A 232 -25.51 15.03 -48.41
N ALA A 233 -26.74 14.90 -47.88
CA ALA A 233 -27.02 14.92 -46.45
C ALA A 233 -26.58 13.61 -45.79
N SER A 234 -26.91 12.48 -46.41
CA SER A 234 -26.50 11.14 -45.97
C SER A 234 -24.98 11.00 -45.95
N HIS A 235 -24.28 11.43 -47.00
CA HIS A 235 -22.81 11.40 -47.04
C HIS A 235 -22.18 12.21 -45.90
N ARG A 236 -22.65 13.45 -45.66
CA ARG A 236 -22.15 14.30 -44.56
C ARG A 236 -22.39 13.69 -43.18
N PHE A 237 -23.54 13.04 -43.00
CA PHE A 237 -23.89 12.39 -41.73
C PHE A 237 -23.07 11.10 -41.49
N THR A 238 -22.78 10.32 -42.54
CA THR A 238 -21.89 9.14 -42.45
C THR A 238 -20.48 9.55 -42.06
N VAL A 239 -19.93 10.58 -42.72
CA VAL A 239 -18.60 11.10 -42.41
C VAL A 239 -18.54 11.62 -40.96
N PHE A 240 -19.54 12.37 -40.52
CA PHE A 240 -19.63 12.85 -39.13
C PHE A 240 -19.74 11.71 -38.12
N SER A 241 -20.47 10.64 -38.44
CA SER A 241 -20.68 9.52 -37.52
C SER A 241 -19.48 8.57 -37.43
N ILE A 242 -18.55 8.62 -38.38
CA ILE A 242 -17.26 7.90 -38.30
C ILE A 242 -16.20 8.79 -37.62
N LEU A 243 -16.07 10.05 -38.03
CA LEU A 243 -15.08 10.98 -37.48
C LEU A 243 -15.40 11.44 -36.06
N GLY A 244 -16.68 11.57 -35.70
CA GLY A 244 -17.13 12.03 -34.39
C GLY A 244 -16.66 11.11 -33.25
N PRO A 245 -16.94 9.80 -33.29
CA PRO A 245 -16.43 8.85 -32.29
C PRO A 245 -14.90 8.77 -32.28
N LEU A 246 -14.25 8.86 -33.46
CA LEU A 246 -12.79 8.86 -33.54
C LEU A 246 -12.19 10.08 -32.83
N ALA A 247 -12.72 11.28 -33.09
CA ALA A 247 -12.29 12.51 -32.43
C ALA A 247 -12.61 12.50 -30.92
N ALA A 248 -13.79 12.04 -30.53
CA ALA A 248 -14.19 11.90 -29.13
C ALA A 248 -13.27 10.93 -28.38
N SER A 249 -12.97 9.76 -28.97
CA SER A 249 -12.05 8.79 -28.39
C SER A 249 -10.64 9.34 -28.26
N GLY A 250 -10.15 10.07 -29.27
CA GLY A 250 -8.88 10.78 -29.23
C GLY A 250 -8.83 11.82 -28.10
N LEU A 251 -9.89 12.62 -27.94
CA LEU A 251 -10.01 13.59 -26.84
C LEU A 251 -10.04 12.92 -25.47
N ILE A 252 -10.75 11.80 -25.32
CA ILE A 252 -10.78 11.03 -24.07
C ILE A 252 -9.38 10.49 -23.74
N ILE A 253 -8.68 9.93 -24.72
CA ILE A 253 -7.30 9.44 -24.55
C ILE A 253 -6.37 10.59 -24.15
N LEU A 254 -6.49 11.76 -24.81
CA LEU A 254 -5.69 12.93 -24.48
C LEU A 254 -5.96 13.41 -23.05
N PHE A 255 -7.23 13.51 -22.66
CA PHE A 255 -7.62 13.85 -21.28
C PHE A 255 -7.08 12.83 -20.27
N PHE A 256 -7.19 11.54 -20.57
CA PHE A 256 -6.63 10.49 -19.72
C PHE A 256 -5.12 10.63 -19.59
N CYS A 257 -4.40 10.86 -20.68
CA CYS A 257 -2.95 11.10 -20.69
C CYS A 257 -2.59 12.35 -19.88
N TYR A 258 -3.32 13.46 -20.03
CA TYR A 258 -3.12 14.67 -19.24
C TYR A 258 -3.30 14.40 -17.75
N PHE A 259 -4.42 13.78 -17.36
CA PHE A 259 -4.69 13.42 -15.97
C PHE A 259 -3.67 12.43 -15.43
N PHE A 260 -3.23 11.46 -16.23
CA PHE A 260 -2.22 10.49 -15.85
C PHE A 260 -0.87 11.17 -15.61
N VAL A 261 -0.44 12.07 -16.50
CA VAL A 261 0.80 12.85 -16.34
C VAL A 261 0.71 13.77 -15.13
N ASP A 262 -0.40 14.48 -14.94
CA ASP A 262 -0.60 15.33 -13.75
C ASP A 262 -0.57 14.48 -12.46
N ASN A 263 -1.31 13.36 -12.43
CA ASN A 263 -1.26 12.43 -11.29
C ASN A 263 0.14 11.88 -11.05
N TRP A 264 0.89 11.57 -12.11
CA TRP A 264 2.25 11.05 -12.03
C TRP A 264 3.20 12.12 -11.49
N VAL A 265 3.16 13.33 -12.03
CA VAL A 265 3.97 14.47 -11.57
C VAL A 265 3.67 14.79 -10.11
N VAL A 266 2.39 14.87 -9.73
CA VAL A 266 1.98 15.11 -8.34
C VAL A 266 2.45 13.98 -7.44
N THR A 267 2.36 12.72 -7.86
CA THR A 267 2.81 11.55 -7.09
C THR A 267 4.34 11.54 -6.91
N LEU A 268 5.10 11.85 -7.95
CA LEU A 268 6.57 11.99 -7.88
C LEU A 268 6.99 13.17 -7.01
N ALA A 269 6.31 14.32 -7.15
CA ALA A 269 6.56 15.50 -6.32
C ALA A 269 6.25 15.22 -4.85
N TYR A 270 5.15 14.53 -4.56
CA TYR A 270 4.83 14.05 -3.21
C TYR A 270 5.89 13.08 -2.69
N ARG A 271 6.29 12.06 -3.46
CA ARG A 271 7.36 11.11 -3.06
C ARG A 271 8.64 11.85 -2.70
N LYS A 272 9.08 12.80 -3.55
CA LYS A 272 10.31 13.57 -3.35
C LYS A 272 10.22 14.55 -2.16
N ARG A 273 9.07 15.19 -1.93
CA ARG A 273 8.85 16.07 -0.76
C ARG A 273 8.74 15.26 0.53
N ARG A 274 8.08 14.11 0.50
CA ARG A 274 7.93 13.21 1.64
C ARG A 274 9.27 12.61 2.05
N LEU A 275 10.05 12.09 1.11
CA LEU A 275 11.40 11.56 1.39
C LEU A 275 12.32 12.63 1.97
N ARG A 276 12.31 13.86 1.42
CA ARG A 276 13.03 14.99 2.01
C ARG A 276 12.59 15.30 3.44
N SER A 277 11.28 15.38 3.69
CA SER A 277 10.75 15.60 5.04
C SER A 277 11.08 14.48 6.04
N ILE A 278 11.34 13.26 5.56
CA ILE A 278 11.78 12.13 6.39
C ILE A 278 13.28 12.30 6.69
N GLN A 279 14.09 12.60 5.67
CA GLN A 279 15.53 12.84 5.80
C GLN A 279 15.84 14.01 6.74
N ASP A 280 15.16 15.15 6.55
CA ASP A 280 15.34 16.37 7.34
C ASP A 280 14.89 16.20 8.80
N ARG A 281 14.02 15.22 9.10
CA ARG A 281 13.62 14.89 10.48
C ARG A 281 14.50 13.84 11.14
N LEU A 282 15.29 13.11 10.37
CA LEU A 282 16.24 12.11 10.88
C LEU A 282 17.63 12.72 11.16
N LEU A 283 18.02 13.77 10.44
CA LEU A 283 19.31 14.46 10.59
C LEU A 283 19.49 15.24 11.92
N PRO A 284 18.52 16.06 12.42
CA PRO A 284 18.76 16.92 13.58
C PRO A 284 18.82 16.18 14.93
N ARG A 285 18.65 14.85 14.96
CA ARG A 285 18.68 14.05 16.20
C ARG A 285 19.92 13.16 16.34
N GLN A 286 20.93 13.34 15.47
CA GLN A 286 22.27 12.77 15.69
C GLN A 286 23.17 13.67 16.55
N GLU A 287 22.79 14.92 16.81
CA GLU A 287 23.60 15.88 17.60
C GLU A 287 23.18 16.01 19.08
N GLU A 288 22.04 15.44 19.52
CA GLU A 288 21.55 15.53 20.92
C GLU A 288 21.58 14.20 21.71
N LEU A 289 22.47 13.27 21.38
CA LEU A 289 22.66 12.00 22.12
C LEU A 289 24.11 11.52 22.05
#